data_AF-A0A961NIX6-F1
#
_entry.id   AF-A0A961NIX6-F1
#
_cell.length_a   1.000
_cell.length_b   1.000
_cell.length_c   1.000
_cell.angle_alpha   90.00
_cell.angle_beta   90.00
_cell.angle_gamma   90.00
#
_symmetry.space_group_name_H-M   'P 1'
#
loop_
_entity.id
_entity.type
_entity.pdbx_description
1 polymer ?
#
loop_
_entity_poly.entity_id
_entity_poly.type
_entity_poly.pdbx_seq_one_letter_code
_entity_poly.pdbx_strand_id
1 'polypeptide(L)'
;MNSDDNRLPELLAPAGNPEKLKIAWHYGADAVYLGFTEFSLRAMGRNFDAETLATAIRDARRTGKRVYVTANVIAHNRNLQPLKEHFQLLAELRPHGVIVSDPGVFDLLAETAPELERHISTQANITNAAGARFWQRLGAHRLILARELTLDEIRDIRAAIDIDLECFVHGSICISYSGKCYMSTYMTGKSANAGDCTNSCRWKYDLVEEKRPGQYFPVMEDEHGAYLMNSKDLCLIQHLDKLMDAGVNSFKIEGRM
;
A
#
# COMPACT_ATOMS: atom_id res chain seq x y z
N MET A 1 24.07 19.97 8.67
CA MET A 1 23.53 19.13 7.58
C MET A 1 24.46 17.95 7.46
N ASN A 2 24.05 16.78 7.98
CA ASN A 2 24.90 15.59 8.00
C ASN A 2 25.00 15.03 6.57
N SER A 3 26.23 14.69 6.19
CA SER A 3 26.65 14.25 4.85
C SER A 3 26.26 12.81 4.49
N ASP A 4 25.26 12.23 5.15
CA ASP A 4 24.74 10.87 4.88
C ASP A 4 23.41 10.86 4.11
N ASP A 5 22.87 12.03 3.76
CA ASP A 5 21.50 12.22 3.26
C ASP A 5 21.33 11.98 1.74
N ASN A 6 22.31 11.37 1.08
CA ASN A 6 22.26 11.11 -0.37
C ASN A 6 21.97 9.64 -0.70
N ARG A 7 21.16 8.97 0.13
CA ARG A 7 20.67 7.62 -0.17
C ARG A 7 19.41 7.74 -1.02
N LEU A 8 19.49 7.28 -2.27
CA LEU A 8 18.34 7.17 -3.15
C LEU A 8 17.21 6.38 -2.43
N PRO A 9 15.93 6.82 -2.54
CA PRO A 9 14.81 6.08 -2.00
C PRO A 9 14.74 4.66 -2.53
N GLU A 10 14.26 3.73 -1.70
CA GLU A 10 13.98 2.36 -2.09
C GLU A 10 12.92 2.34 -3.21
N LEU A 11 13.18 1.65 -4.32
CA LEU A 11 12.16 1.35 -5.31
C LEU A 11 11.42 0.06 -4.93
N LEU A 12 10.19 0.20 -4.45
CA LEU A 12 9.32 -0.89 -4.03
C LEU A 12 8.31 -1.26 -5.13
N ALA A 13 8.48 -2.44 -5.71
CA ALA A 13 7.62 -2.97 -6.76
C ALA A 13 6.64 -4.05 -6.26
N PRO A 14 5.48 -4.23 -6.90
CA PRO A 14 4.59 -5.35 -6.62
C PRO A 14 5.15 -6.65 -7.20
N ALA A 15 5.01 -7.75 -6.45
CA ALA A 15 5.29 -9.10 -6.95
C ALA A 15 4.02 -9.95 -6.91
N GLY A 16 3.38 -10.11 -8.07
CA GLY A 16 2.16 -10.90 -8.18
C GLY A 16 2.40 -12.42 -8.17
N ASN A 17 3.56 -12.89 -8.62
CA ASN A 17 4.01 -14.29 -8.65
C ASN A 17 5.56 -14.35 -8.68
N PRO A 18 6.19 -15.54 -8.56
CA PRO A 18 7.65 -15.67 -8.58
C PRO A 18 8.34 -15.15 -9.86
N GLU A 19 7.66 -15.21 -11.01
CA GLU A 19 8.18 -14.68 -12.28
C GLU A 19 8.22 -13.14 -12.25
N LYS A 20 7.11 -12.50 -11.89
CA LYS A 20 6.99 -11.04 -11.73
C LYS A 20 7.99 -10.50 -10.70
N LEU A 21 8.25 -11.26 -9.62
CA LEU A 21 9.29 -10.93 -8.64
C LEU A 21 10.68 -10.87 -9.29
N LYS A 22 11.06 -11.89 -10.06
CA LYS A 22 12.35 -11.91 -10.78
C LYS A 22 12.45 -10.76 -11.78
N ILE A 23 11.37 -10.46 -12.49
CA ILE A 23 11.30 -9.33 -13.43
C ILE A 23 11.50 -8.00 -12.69
N ALA A 24 10.78 -7.76 -11.60
CA ALA A 24 10.91 -6.52 -10.82
C ALA A 24 12.36 -6.31 -10.36
N TRP A 25 13.01 -7.36 -9.86
CA TRP A 25 14.40 -7.30 -9.45
C TRP A 25 15.39 -7.11 -10.61
N HIS A 26 15.13 -7.75 -11.75
CA HIS A 26 15.94 -7.61 -12.96
C HIS A 26 15.92 -6.16 -13.48
N TYR A 27 14.77 -5.48 -13.41
CA TYR A 27 14.61 -4.09 -13.83
C TYR A 27 14.92 -3.07 -12.71
N GLY A 28 15.57 -3.49 -11.62
CA GLY A 28 16.16 -2.56 -10.66
C GLY A 28 15.32 -2.23 -9.42
N ALA A 29 14.23 -2.94 -9.15
CA ALA A 29 13.53 -2.79 -7.86
C ALA A 29 14.43 -3.27 -6.72
N ASP A 30 14.54 -2.45 -5.67
CA ASP A 30 15.28 -2.76 -4.43
C ASP A 30 14.50 -3.71 -3.53
N ALA A 31 13.18 -3.58 -3.57
CA ALA A 31 12.27 -4.36 -2.75
C ALA A 31 11.03 -4.77 -3.54
N VAL A 32 10.40 -5.86 -3.08
CA VAL A 32 9.08 -6.27 -3.55
C VAL A 32 8.10 -6.39 -2.41
N TYR A 33 6.83 -6.08 -2.67
CA TYR A 33 5.74 -6.43 -1.77
C TYR A 33 4.79 -7.44 -2.43
N LEU A 34 4.29 -8.38 -1.64
CA LEU A 34 3.40 -9.43 -2.10
C LEU A 34 2.41 -9.86 -1.03
N GLY A 35 1.31 -10.47 -1.46
CA GLY A 35 0.39 -11.21 -0.62
C GLY A 35 0.32 -12.65 -1.09
N PHE A 36 0.27 -13.61 -0.17
CA PHE A 36 0.14 -15.03 -0.50
C PHE A 36 -1.04 -15.71 0.21
N THR A 37 -1.70 -15.00 1.13
CA THR A 37 -2.94 -15.42 1.79
C THR A 37 -4.04 -14.39 1.54
N GLU A 38 -5.26 -14.69 1.98
CA GLU A 38 -6.43 -13.80 1.91
C GLU A 38 -6.31 -12.50 2.73
N PHE A 39 -5.28 -12.34 3.56
CA PHE A 39 -5.09 -11.12 4.37
C PHE A 39 -4.47 -9.96 3.59
N SER A 40 -4.23 -10.14 2.29
CA SER A 40 -3.74 -9.10 1.40
C SER A 40 -4.86 -8.49 0.57
N LEU A 41 -4.86 -7.15 0.47
CA LEU A 41 -5.69 -6.45 -0.52
C LEU A 41 -5.28 -6.72 -1.97
N ARG A 42 -4.23 -7.51 -2.18
CA ARG A 42 -3.68 -7.93 -3.48
C ARG A 42 -3.62 -9.45 -3.59
N ALA A 43 -4.41 -10.17 -2.81
CA ALA A 43 -4.49 -11.64 -2.80
C ALA A 43 -5.12 -12.26 -4.06
N MET A 44 -5.63 -11.45 -4.99
CA MET A 44 -6.20 -11.91 -6.27
C MET A 44 -5.12 -12.65 -7.07
N GLY A 45 -5.04 -13.97 -6.89
CA GLY A 45 -4.13 -14.86 -7.60
C GLY A 45 -3.48 -15.96 -6.77
N ARG A 46 -3.35 -15.87 -5.43
CA ARG A 46 -2.64 -16.87 -4.58
C ARG A 46 -1.40 -17.50 -5.27
N ASN A 47 -0.60 -16.68 -5.97
CA ASN A 47 0.49 -17.22 -6.80
C ASN A 47 1.78 -17.48 -6.02
N PHE A 48 1.73 -17.30 -4.70
CA PHE A 48 2.79 -17.64 -3.76
C PHE A 48 2.20 -18.60 -2.71
N ASP A 49 3.07 -19.47 -2.22
CA ASP A 49 2.88 -20.35 -1.08
C ASP A 49 4.08 -20.18 -0.12
N ALA A 50 4.10 -20.95 0.97
CA ALA A 50 5.18 -20.85 1.96
C ALA A 50 6.56 -21.21 1.37
N GLU A 51 6.64 -22.16 0.45
CA GLU A 51 7.91 -22.61 -0.13
C GLU A 51 8.49 -21.59 -1.11
N THR A 52 7.65 -21.08 -2.01
CA THR A 52 8.02 -20.03 -2.96
C THR A 52 8.34 -18.71 -2.25
N LEU A 53 7.64 -18.39 -1.16
CA LEU A 53 7.97 -17.25 -0.30
C LEU A 53 9.31 -17.44 0.41
N ALA A 54 9.58 -18.62 0.99
CA ALA A 54 10.86 -18.93 1.63
C ALA A 54 12.03 -18.77 0.64
N THR A 55 11.83 -19.23 -0.60
CA THR A 55 12.79 -19.08 -1.70
C THR A 55 13.02 -17.61 -2.05
N ALA A 56 11.95 -16.84 -2.22
CA ALA A 56 12.02 -15.40 -2.47
C ALA A 56 12.78 -14.65 -1.36
N ILE A 57 12.51 -14.93 -0.09
CA ILE A 57 13.19 -14.29 1.04
C ILE A 57 14.70 -14.64 1.04
N ARG A 58 15.05 -15.89 0.75
CA ARG A 58 16.44 -16.33 0.68
C ARG A 58 17.19 -15.63 -0.47
N ASP A 59 16.59 -15.56 -1.64
CA ASP A 59 17.17 -14.88 -2.79
C ASP A 59 17.32 -13.37 -2.57
N ALA A 60 16.33 -12.76 -1.92
CA ALA A 60 16.38 -11.34 -1.57
C ALA A 60 17.60 -11.04 -0.69
N ARG A 61 17.79 -11.81 0.40
CA ARG A 61 18.95 -11.66 1.29
C ARG A 61 20.28 -11.84 0.56
N ARG A 62 20.38 -12.83 -0.33
CA ARG A 62 21.60 -13.09 -1.11
C ARG A 62 21.95 -11.94 -2.05
N THR A 63 20.94 -11.22 -2.55
CA THR A 63 21.09 -10.16 -3.55
C THR A 63 21.02 -8.75 -2.96
N GLY A 64 20.92 -8.63 -1.62
CA GLY A 64 20.76 -7.34 -0.94
C GLY A 64 19.38 -6.69 -1.15
N LYS A 65 18.41 -7.44 -1.67
CA LYS A 65 17.05 -6.98 -1.94
C LYS A 65 16.12 -7.32 -0.77
N ARG A 66 14.94 -6.70 -0.74
CA ARG A 66 13.96 -6.89 0.34
C ARG A 66 12.63 -7.47 -0.15
N VAL A 67 11.93 -8.12 0.76
CA VAL A 67 10.60 -8.74 0.54
C VAL A 67 9.71 -8.35 1.70
N TYR A 68 8.61 -7.67 1.39
CA TYR A 68 7.58 -7.28 2.34
C TYR A 68 6.29 -8.06 2.09
N VAL A 69 5.67 -8.56 3.15
CA VAL A 69 4.41 -9.31 3.06
C VAL A 69 3.25 -8.41 3.47
N THR A 70 2.19 -8.37 2.68
CA THR A 70 0.98 -7.61 3.02
C THR A 70 -0.02 -8.45 3.82
N ALA A 71 -0.46 -7.92 4.96
CA ALA A 71 -1.56 -8.41 5.78
C ALA A 71 -2.50 -7.23 6.14
N ASN A 72 -2.92 -6.49 5.12
CA ASN A 72 -3.52 -5.15 5.24
C ASN A 72 -5.02 -5.09 4.90
N VAL A 73 -5.74 -6.20 5.00
CA VAL A 73 -7.22 -6.20 4.95
C VAL A 73 -7.82 -5.45 6.13
N ILE A 74 -9.07 -5.00 5.99
CA ILE A 74 -9.87 -4.57 7.14
C ILE A 74 -10.35 -5.83 7.87
N ALA A 75 -9.67 -6.19 8.95
CA ALA A 75 -9.93 -7.42 9.70
C ALA A 75 -11.20 -7.30 10.56
N HIS A 76 -11.90 -8.43 10.70
CA HIS A 76 -12.98 -8.62 11.67
C HIS A 76 -12.59 -9.71 12.68
N ASN A 77 -13.35 -9.88 13.77
CA ASN A 77 -13.02 -10.87 14.82
C ASN A 77 -12.75 -12.28 14.28
N ARG A 78 -13.49 -12.71 13.24
CA ARG A 78 -13.28 -14.01 12.57
C ARG A 78 -11.89 -14.17 11.94
N ASN A 79 -11.18 -13.07 11.67
CA ASN A 79 -9.86 -13.05 11.07
C ASN A 79 -8.73 -13.11 12.09
N LEU A 80 -8.98 -12.81 13.38
CA LEU A 80 -7.90 -12.64 14.36
C LEU A 80 -7.12 -13.93 14.60
N GLN A 81 -7.80 -15.06 14.79
CA GLN A 81 -7.14 -16.35 14.99
C GLN A 81 -6.36 -16.79 13.73
N PRO A 82 -6.95 -16.78 12.52
CA PRO A 82 -6.20 -17.04 11.29
C PRO A 82 -5.02 -16.09 11.04
N LEU A 83 -5.14 -14.80 11.39
CA LEU A 83 -4.04 -13.83 11.30
C LEU A 83 -2.90 -14.17 12.25
N LYS A 84 -3.21 -14.65 13.46
CA LYS A 84 -2.19 -15.11 14.41
C LYS A 84 -1.39 -16.27 13.84
N GLU A 85 -2.06 -17.28 13.29
CA GLU A 85 -1.42 -18.43 12.61
C GLU A 85 -0.58 -17.97 11.42
N HIS A 86 -1.09 -17.01 10.64
CA HIS A 86 -0.35 -16.38 9.55
C HIS A 86 0.93 -15.69 10.04
N PHE A 87 0.88 -14.92 11.12
CA PHE A 87 2.05 -14.25 11.67
C PHE A 87 3.06 -15.21 12.31
N GLN A 88 2.62 -16.33 12.88
CA GLN A 88 3.52 -17.40 13.33
C GLN A 88 4.32 -17.97 12.17
N LEU A 89 3.67 -18.25 11.03
CA LEU A 89 4.37 -18.67 9.81
C LEU A 89 5.35 -17.59 9.32
N LEU A 90 4.95 -16.31 9.35
CA LEU A 90 5.86 -15.23 8.96
C LEU A 90 7.07 -15.10 9.90
N ALA A 91 6.92 -15.36 11.19
CA ALA A 91 8.03 -15.38 12.15
C ALA A 91 9.06 -16.46 11.81
N GLU A 92 8.62 -17.61 11.29
CA GLU A 92 9.50 -18.68 10.81
C GLU A 92 10.20 -18.30 9.50
N LEU A 93 9.45 -17.76 8.53
CA LEU A 93 9.97 -17.40 7.21
C LEU A 93 10.86 -16.14 7.24
N ARG A 94 10.59 -15.23 8.18
CA ARG A 94 11.28 -13.95 8.40
C ARG A 94 11.35 -13.05 7.16
N PRO A 95 10.22 -12.58 6.60
CA PRO A 95 10.27 -11.51 5.60
C PRO A 95 10.91 -10.25 6.20
N HIS A 96 11.29 -9.30 5.35
CA HIS A 96 11.95 -8.07 5.82
C HIS A 96 10.98 -7.14 6.55
N GLY A 97 9.68 -7.30 6.32
CA GLY A 97 8.65 -6.57 7.03
C GLY A 97 7.26 -7.03 6.62
N VAL A 98 6.27 -6.63 7.42
CA VAL A 98 4.85 -6.92 7.19
C VAL A 98 4.07 -5.61 7.15
N ILE A 99 3.25 -5.47 6.10
CA ILE A 99 2.43 -4.29 5.87
C ILE A 99 1.02 -4.54 6.41
N VAL A 100 0.64 -3.83 7.47
CA VAL A 100 -0.65 -3.95 8.18
C VAL A 100 -1.38 -2.61 8.20
N SER A 101 -2.70 -2.60 8.43
CA SER A 101 -3.52 -1.38 8.44
C SER A 101 -4.27 -1.15 9.75
N ASP A 102 -4.73 -2.22 10.38
CA ASP A 102 -5.56 -2.18 11.58
C ASP A 102 -4.71 -2.13 12.87
N PRO A 103 -5.06 -1.29 13.86
CA PRO A 103 -4.32 -1.22 15.13
C PRO A 103 -4.29 -2.53 15.92
N GLY A 104 -5.38 -3.30 15.95
CA GLY A 104 -5.41 -4.59 16.64
C GLY A 104 -4.58 -5.65 15.92
N VAL A 105 -4.59 -5.65 14.58
CA VAL A 105 -3.71 -6.50 13.78
C VAL A 105 -2.24 -6.11 13.93
N PHE A 106 -1.93 -4.81 14.04
CA PHE A 106 -0.60 -4.31 14.32
C PHE A 106 -0.08 -4.81 15.67
N ASP A 107 -0.91 -4.73 16.70
CA ASP A 107 -0.57 -5.21 18.05
C ASP A 107 -0.40 -6.74 18.07
N LEU A 108 -1.31 -7.48 17.43
CA LEU A 108 -1.22 -8.94 17.26
C LEU A 108 0.08 -9.36 16.56
N LEU A 109 0.51 -8.60 15.54
CA LEU A 109 1.79 -8.83 14.87
C LEU A 109 2.98 -8.55 15.80
N ALA A 110 2.92 -7.48 16.60
CA ALA A 110 3.94 -7.17 17.60
C ALA A 110 4.05 -8.27 18.68
N GLU A 111 2.93 -8.86 19.09
CA GLU A 111 2.92 -9.99 20.04
C GLU A 111 3.46 -11.29 19.43
N THR A 112 3.09 -11.57 18.17
CA THR A 112 3.30 -12.89 17.56
C THR A 112 4.63 -13.01 16.82
N ALA A 113 5.10 -11.92 16.21
CA ALA A 113 6.35 -11.87 15.44
C ALA A 113 7.07 -10.52 15.68
N PRO A 114 7.50 -10.25 16.93
CA PRO A 114 8.07 -8.95 17.34
C PRO A 114 9.31 -8.53 16.55
N GLU A 115 10.05 -9.50 16.00
CA GLU A 115 11.29 -9.32 15.24
C GLU A 115 11.08 -8.82 13.80
N LEU A 116 9.85 -8.88 13.27
CA LEU A 116 9.54 -8.40 11.93
C LEU A 116 9.32 -6.89 11.93
N GLU A 117 9.82 -6.19 10.91
CA GLU A 117 9.47 -4.78 10.71
C GLU A 117 7.96 -4.66 10.49
N ARG A 118 7.36 -3.66 11.15
CA ARG A 118 5.92 -3.37 11.04
C ARG A 118 5.72 -2.10 10.23
N HIS A 119 5.15 -2.24 9.04
CA HIS A 119 4.89 -1.14 8.12
C HIS A 119 3.39 -0.82 8.12
N ILE A 120 3.03 0.46 8.17
CA ILE A 120 1.63 0.88 8.21
C ILE A 120 1.15 1.21 6.80
N SER A 121 0.17 0.42 6.33
CA SER A 121 -0.54 0.59 5.06
C SER A 121 -1.25 1.93 4.97
N THR A 122 -1.34 2.48 3.75
CA THR A 122 -2.16 3.66 3.41
C THR A 122 -3.62 3.52 3.88
N GLN A 123 -4.13 2.30 4.06
CA GLN A 123 -5.46 2.05 4.65
C GLN A 123 -5.64 2.59 6.07
N ALA A 124 -4.57 2.88 6.80
CA ALA A 124 -4.62 3.52 8.12
C ALA A 124 -4.87 5.04 8.05
N ASN A 125 -4.95 5.64 6.86
CA ASN A 125 -5.22 7.07 6.64
C ASN A 125 -4.26 8.00 7.39
N ILE A 126 -2.95 7.79 7.24
CA ILE A 126 -1.95 8.68 7.83
C ILE A 126 -1.90 9.96 7.00
N THR A 127 -2.60 10.99 7.46
CA THR A 127 -2.78 12.27 6.74
C THR A 127 -2.24 13.48 7.49
N ASN A 128 -1.70 13.28 8.69
CA ASN A 128 -1.20 14.36 9.52
C ASN A 128 -0.12 13.88 10.49
N ALA A 129 0.65 14.84 11.00
CA ALA A 129 1.76 14.59 11.92
C ALA A 129 1.33 13.90 13.23
N ALA A 130 0.11 14.13 13.72
CA ALA A 130 -0.35 13.50 14.96
C ALA A 130 -0.58 11.99 14.77
N GLY A 131 -1.20 11.59 13.66
CA GLY A 131 -1.36 10.19 13.27
C GLY A 131 -0.01 9.51 13.00
N ALA A 132 0.91 10.21 12.33
CA ALA A 132 2.27 9.68 12.12
C ALA A 132 3.01 9.43 13.44
N ARG A 133 3.01 10.41 14.36
CA ARG A 133 3.59 10.25 15.70
C ARG A 133 2.94 9.13 16.50
N PHE A 134 1.63 8.93 16.37
CA PHE A 134 0.93 7.83 17.03
C PHE A 134 1.52 6.48 16.62
N TRP A 135 1.63 6.20 15.32
CA TRP A 135 2.20 4.95 14.83
C TRP A 135 3.68 4.79 15.16
N GLN A 136 4.47 5.87 15.09
CA GLN A 136 5.86 5.83 15.53
C GLN A 136 5.99 5.44 17.01
N ARG A 137 5.17 6.04 17.90
CA ARG A 137 5.20 5.70 19.34
C ARG A 137 4.85 4.24 19.61
N LEU A 138 4.01 3.63 18.77
CA LEU A 138 3.68 2.20 18.86
C LEU A 138 4.76 1.28 18.26
N GLY A 139 5.85 1.83 17.72
CA GLY A 139 6.96 1.05 17.17
C GLY A 139 6.75 0.61 15.72
N ALA A 140 6.02 1.40 14.92
CA ALA A 140 6.04 1.26 13.47
C ALA A 140 7.43 1.61 12.91
N HIS A 141 7.85 0.91 11.87
CA HIS A 141 9.14 1.12 11.21
C HIS A 141 9.03 1.97 9.94
N ARG A 142 7.85 1.93 9.29
CA ARG A 142 7.58 2.67 8.06
C ARG A 142 6.11 3.06 7.97
N LEU A 143 5.84 4.27 7.49
CA LEU A 143 4.50 4.77 7.24
C LEU A 143 4.27 4.94 5.74
N ILE A 144 3.29 4.20 5.21
CA ILE A 144 2.83 4.34 3.83
C ILE A 144 1.76 5.43 3.84
N LEU A 145 2.12 6.59 3.31
CA LEU A 145 1.32 7.79 3.44
C LEU A 145 0.00 7.70 2.65
N ALA A 146 -0.98 8.50 3.08
CA ALA A 146 -2.22 8.68 2.35
C ALA A 146 -1.92 9.30 0.97
N ARG A 147 -2.69 8.89 -0.05
CA ARG A 147 -2.44 9.27 -1.45
C ARG A 147 -2.95 10.67 -1.80
N GLU A 148 -3.70 11.27 -0.88
CA GLU A 148 -4.33 12.56 -1.03
C GLU A 148 -3.47 13.72 -0.49
N LEU A 149 -2.28 13.43 0.06
CA LEU A 149 -1.40 14.43 0.66
C LEU A 149 -0.64 15.26 -0.37
N THR A 150 -0.52 16.55 -0.05
CA THR A 150 0.37 17.49 -0.74
C THR A 150 1.83 17.35 -0.29
N LEU A 151 2.77 17.90 -1.06
CA LEU A 151 4.19 17.90 -0.70
C LEU A 151 4.47 18.61 0.63
N ASP A 152 3.75 19.70 0.92
CA ASP A 152 3.94 20.45 2.16
C ASP A 152 3.42 19.67 3.37
N GLU A 153 2.28 18.97 3.24
CA GLU A 153 1.80 18.07 4.29
C GLU A 153 2.76 16.89 4.53
N ILE A 154 3.41 16.37 3.48
CA ILE A 154 4.45 15.34 3.63
C ILE A 154 5.64 15.90 4.43
N ARG A 155 6.08 17.13 4.14
CA ARG A 155 7.17 17.80 4.91
C ARG A 155 6.79 18.01 6.37
N ASP A 156 5.56 18.43 6.65
CA ASP A 156 5.06 18.59 8.02
C ASP A 156 5.05 17.27 8.78
N ILE A 157 4.68 16.16 8.11
CA ILE A 157 4.77 14.81 8.68
C ILE A 157 6.23 14.42 8.91
N ARG A 158 7.11 14.58 7.92
CA ARG A 158 8.53 14.25 8.04
C ARG A 158 9.19 14.97 9.21
N ALA A 159 8.87 16.25 9.43
CA ALA A 159 9.41 17.03 10.53
C ALA A 159 8.98 16.53 11.93
N ALA A 160 7.95 15.68 12.01
CA ALA A 160 7.37 15.20 13.26
C ALA A 160 7.79 13.79 13.68
N ILE A 161 8.45 13.04 12.79
CA ILE A 161 8.83 11.63 12.99
C ILE A 161 10.23 11.37 12.44
N ASP A 162 10.84 10.24 12.81
CA ASP A 162 12.19 9.81 12.39
C ASP A 162 12.19 8.44 11.69
N ILE A 163 11.02 7.79 11.55
CA ILE A 163 10.87 6.51 10.84
C ILE A 163 10.67 6.69 9.32
N ASP A 164 10.74 5.60 8.56
CA ASP A 164 10.64 5.64 7.09
C ASP A 164 9.28 6.16 6.61
N LEU A 165 9.30 6.99 5.56
CA LEU A 165 8.12 7.39 4.80
C LEU A 165 8.09 6.69 3.43
N GLU A 166 6.92 6.19 3.04
CA GLU A 166 6.67 5.56 1.76
C GLU A 166 5.50 6.22 1.03
N CYS A 167 5.70 6.55 -0.26
CA CYS A 167 4.67 7.13 -1.10
C CYS A 167 4.44 6.29 -2.36
N PHE A 168 3.17 6.20 -2.78
CA PHE A 168 2.88 5.70 -4.12
C PHE A 168 3.34 6.73 -5.16
N VAL A 169 4.04 6.27 -6.20
CA VAL A 169 4.54 7.12 -7.29
C VAL A 169 3.99 6.75 -8.66
N HIS A 170 3.42 5.55 -8.78
CA HIS A 170 2.81 5.09 -10.03
C HIS A 170 1.66 4.11 -9.80
N GLY A 171 0.72 4.08 -10.74
CA GLY A 171 -0.34 3.07 -10.86
C GLY A 171 -1.71 3.52 -10.34
N SER A 172 -2.63 2.57 -10.16
CA SER A 172 -4.04 2.92 -9.97
C SER A 172 -4.36 3.49 -8.58
N ILE A 173 -4.67 4.78 -8.54
CA ILE A 173 -5.22 5.44 -7.35
C ILE A 173 -6.64 4.92 -7.06
N CYS A 174 -7.10 5.04 -5.82
CA CYS A 174 -8.50 4.79 -5.50
C CYS A 174 -9.21 6.14 -5.43
N ILE A 175 -10.43 6.24 -5.96
CA ILE A 175 -11.27 7.41 -5.71
C ILE A 175 -11.72 7.50 -4.25
N SER A 176 -11.84 6.35 -3.58
CA SER A 176 -12.19 6.30 -2.17
C SER A 176 -10.98 6.60 -1.30
N TYR A 177 -11.22 7.33 -0.22
CA TYR A 177 -10.21 7.84 0.70
C TYR A 177 -9.27 6.72 1.18
N SER A 178 -8.04 6.76 0.65
CA SER A 178 -6.99 5.74 0.77
C SER A 178 -7.49 4.28 0.72
N GLY A 179 -8.41 3.99 -0.20
CA GLY A 179 -8.82 2.62 -0.55
C GLY A 179 -10.01 2.05 0.22
N LYS A 180 -10.65 2.84 1.10
CA LYS A 180 -11.86 2.44 1.84
C LYS A 180 -13.12 2.54 0.96
N CYS A 181 -13.25 1.60 0.02
CA CYS A 181 -14.28 1.64 -1.03
C CYS A 181 -15.44 0.69 -0.75
N TYR A 182 -16.67 1.20 -0.73
CA TYR A 182 -17.91 0.40 -0.71
C TYR A 182 -18.52 0.16 -2.08
N MET A 183 -18.11 0.94 -3.09
CA MET A 183 -18.73 0.91 -4.40
C MET A 183 -18.54 -0.43 -5.11
N SER A 184 -17.37 -1.06 -4.97
CA SER A 184 -17.14 -2.42 -5.51
C SER A 184 -18.14 -3.42 -4.91
N THR A 185 -18.30 -3.41 -3.58
CA THR A 185 -19.25 -4.29 -2.88
C THR A 185 -20.69 -4.02 -3.32
N TYR A 186 -21.08 -2.75 -3.36
CA TYR A 186 -22.44 -2.36 -3.71
C TYR A 186 -22.80 -2.79 -5.14
N MET A 187 -21.87 -2.62 -6.08
CA MET A 187 -22.14 -2.90 -7.49
C MET A 187 -21.97 -4.36 -7.88
N THR A 188 -21.08 -5.10 -7.22
CA THR A 188 -20.71 -6.46 -7.67
C THR A 188 -20.71 -7.51 -6.58
N GLY A 189 -21.02 -7.16 -5.33
CA GLY A 189 -20.88 -8.03 -4.17
C GLY A 189 -19.43 -8.28 -3.73
N LYS A 190 -18.44 -7.68 -4.41
CA LYS A 190 -17.02 -7.96 -4.21
C LYS A 190 -16.33 -6.84 -3.42
N SER A 191 -15.77 -7.19 -2.26
CA SER A 191 -15.25 -6.19 -1.32
C SER A 191 -13.82 -5.77 -1.64
N ALA A 192 -13.66 -4.49 -2.01
CA ALA A 192 -12.34 -3.88 -2.18
C ALA A 192 -11.51 -3.88 -0.89
N ASN A 193 -12.17 -3.82 0.28
CA ASN A 193 -11.53 -3.85 1.60
C ASN A 193 -11.08 -5.26 2.02
N ALA A 194 -11.47 -6.29 1.25
CA ALA A 194 -11.03 -7.68 1.39
C ALA A 194 -10.16 -8.14 0.19
N GLY A 195 -9.69 -7.20 -0.64
CA GLY A 195 -8.82 -7.49 -1.78
C GLY A 195 -9.50 -7.92 -3.07
N ASP A 196 -10.83 -7.94 -3.13
CA ASP A 196 -11.61 -8.30 -4.34
C ASP A 196 -12.17 -7.05 -5.04
N CYS A 197 -11.34 -6.03 -5.23
CA CYS A 197 -11.75 -4.80 -5.92
C CYS A 197 -11.95 -5.07 -7.42
N THR A 198 -13.11 -4.74 -7.96
CA THR A 198 -13.43 -4.89 -9.40
C THR A 198 -13.05 -3.68 -10.26
N ASN A 199 -12.41 -2.68 -9.64
CA ASN A 199 -12.17 -1.37 -10.25
C ASN A 199 -13.45 -0.75 -10.82
N SER A 200 -14.58 -0.92 -10.14
CA SER A 200 -15.86 -0.31 -10.56
C SER A 200 -15.73 1.20 -10.76
N CYS A 201 -14.88 1.89 -10.00
CA CYS A 201 -14.57 3.32 -10.21
C CYS A 201 -13.91 3.68 -11.56
N ARG A 202 -13.67 2.73 -12.46
CA ARG A 202 -13.08 2.95 -13.80
C ARG A 202 -14.03 2.52 -14.92
N TRP A 203 -15.23 2.05 -14.58
CA TRP A 203 -16.23 1.72 -15.60
C TRP A 203 -16.81 3.00 -16.21
N LYS A 204 -17.59 2.84 -17.28
CA LYS A 204 -18.26 3.96 -17.93
C LYS A 204 -19.55 4.26 -17.18
N TYR A 205 -19.67 5.49 -16.67
CA TYR A 205 -20.84 5.98 -15.98
C TYR A 205 -21.31 7.27 -16.61
N ASP A 206 -22.63 7.44 -16.63
CA ASP A 206 -23.26 8.74 -16.68
C ASP A 206 -23.88 8.98 -15.30
N LEU A 207 -23.65 10.17 -14.72
CA LEU A 207 -24.27 10.53 -13.44
C LEU A 207 -25.58 11.27 -13.72
N VAL A 208 -26.68 10.83 -13.08
CA VAL A 208 -27.97 11.52 -13.10
C VAL A 208 -28.35 11.85 -11.67
N GLU A 209 -28.73 13.11 -11.42
CA GLU A 209 -29.27 13.53 -10.14
C GLU A 209 -30.78 13.27 -10.11
N GLU A 210 -31.30 12.76 -9.00
CA GLU A 210 -32.68 12.28 -8.86
C GLU A 210 -33.73 13.33 -9.25
N LYS A 211 -33.52 14.60 -8.89
CA LYS A 211 -34.44 15.70 -9.20
C LYS A 211 -34.23 16.29 -10.60
N ARG A 212 -33.27 15.77 -11.37
CA ARG A 212 -32.97 16.17 -12.75
C ARG A 212 -32.89 14.95 -13.68
N PRO A 213 -33.98 14.15 -13.76
CA PRO A 213 -34.01 12.98 -14.62
C PRO A 213 -33.80 13.37 -16.09
N GLY A 214 -32.92 12.63 -16.78
CA GLY A 214 -32.56 12.90 -18.18
C GLY A 214 -31.46 13.96 -18.36
N GLN A 215 -31.05 14.66 -17.29
CA GLN A 215 -29.84 15.48 -17.31
C GLN A 215 -28.65 14.63 -16.85
N TYR A 216 -27.83 14.23 -17.81
CA TYR A 216 -26.60 13.52 -17.55
C TYR A 216 -25.46 14.50 -17.29
N PHE A 217 -24.77 14.32 -16.17
CA PHE A 217 -23.54 15.04 -15.87
C PHE A 217 -22.36 14.21 -16.40
N PRO A 218 -21.54 14.76 -17.31
CA PRO A 218 -20.37 14.05 -17.80
C PRO A 218 -19.38 13.78 -16.66
N VAL A 219 -18.86 12.55 -16.60
CA VAL A 219 -17.83 12.13 -15.65
C VAL A 219 -16.45 12.34 -16.27
N MET A 220 -16.08 13.59 -16.59
CA MET A 220 -14.73 14.09 -16.90
C MET A 220 -14.78 15.63 -16.96
N GLU A 221 -13.68 16.30 -16.63
CA GLU A 221 -13.56 17.76 -16.76
C GLU A 221 -12.07 18.13 -16.85
N ASP A 222 -11.84 19.33 -17.33
CA ASP A 222 -10.63 19.76 -18.00
C ASP A 222 -9.86 20.72 -17.11
N GLU A 223 -9.42 21.87 -17.63
CA GLU A 223 -8.28 22.63 -17.12
C GLU A 223 -8.40 23.01 -15.63
N HIS A 224 -9.61 22.98 -15.04
CA HIS A 224 -9.82 23.19 -13.61
C HIS A 224 -10.88 22.32 -12.86
N GLY A 225 -11.40 21.18 -13.36
CA GLY A 225 -12.31 20.35 -12.51
C GLY A 225 -12.80 18.98 -13.00
N ALA A 226 -13.91 18.48 -12.40
CA ALA A 226 -14.68 17.20 -12.42
C ALA A 226 -14.07 15.92 -13.02
N TYR A 227 -13.63 15.09 -12.10
CA TYR A 227 -13.55 13.65 -12.30
C TYR A 227 -14.29 12.99 -11.16
N LEU A 228 -15.50 12.47 -11.42
CA LEU A 228 -16.30 11.79 -10.39
C LEU A 228 -15.87 10.34 -10.16
N MET A 229 -14.95 9.82 -10.99
CA MET A 229 -14.46 8.44 -11.03
C MET A 229 -12.97 8.43 -11.42
N ASN A 230 -12.18 7.49 -10.89
CA ASN A 230 -10.73 7.51 -11.08
C ASN A 230 -10.29 6.87 -12.40
N SER A 231 -10.33 7.61 -13.51
CA SER A 231 -10.04 7.08 -14.86
C SER A 231 -8.56 7.06 -15.26
N LYS A 232 -7.68 7.80 -14.56
CA LYS A 232 -6.25 7.89 -14.84
C LYS A 232 -5.42 7.18 -13.77
N ASP A 233 -4.19 6.83 -14.13
CA ASP A 233 -3.20 6.31 -13.17
C ASP A 233 -2.31 7.43 -12.66
N LEU A 234 -1.80 7.25 -11.45
CA LEU A 234 -0.76 8.09 -10.90
C LEU A 234 0.51 7.95 -11.74
N CYS A 235 1.17 9.07 -12.02
CA CYS A 235 2.51 9.08 -12.59
C CYS A 235 3.28 10.28 -12.03
N LEU A 236 4.11 10.04 -11.01
CA LEU A 236 4.90 11.06 -10.33
C LEU A 236 6.37 11.06 -10.78
N ILE A 237 6.69 10.49 -11.95
CA ILE A 237 8.07 10.38 -12.44
C ILE A 237 8.79 11.74 -12.52
N GLN A 238 8.06 12.82 -12.84
CA GLN A 238 8.57 14.20 -12.91
C GLN A 238 8.61 14.91 -11.54
N HIS A 239 8.27 14.21 -10.46
CA HIS A 239 8.15 14.76 -9.10
C HIS A 239 8.91 13.91 -8.07
N LEU A 240 9.70 12.94 -8.51
CA LEU A 240 10.46 12.07 -7.62
C LEU A 240 11.50 12.85 -6.81
N ASP A 241 12.16 13.81 -7.44
CA ASP A 241 13.08 14.77 -6.79
C ASP A 241 12.40 15.52 -5.64
N LYS A 242 11.19 16.03 -5.87
CA LYS A 242 10.44 16.77 -4.86
C LYS A 242 10.00 15.90 -3.69
N LEU A 243 9.67 14.63 -3.97
CA LEU A 243 9.33 13.66 -2.93
C LEU A 243 10.56 13.25 -2.12
N MET A 244 11.72 13.09 -2.77
CA MET A 244 13.01 12.91 -2.09
C MET A 244 13.28 14.07 -1.13
N ASP A 245 13.18 15.31 -1.62
CA ASP A 245 13.39 16.51 -0.83
C ASP A 245 12.37 16.66 0.31
N ALA A 246 11.18 16.07 0.18
CA ALA A 246 10.18 16.02 1.23
C ALA A 246 10.47 14.94 2.31
N GLY A 247 11.54 14.16 2.14
CA GLY A 247 11.99 13.13 3.07
C GLY A 247 11.33 11.77 2.90
N VAL A 248 10.86 11.44 1.70
CA VAL A 248 10.33 10.10 1.36
C VAL A 248 11.47 9.11 1.17
N ASN A 249 11.42 7.98 1.87
CA ASN A 249 12.45 6.94 1.89
C ASN A 249 12.17 5.78 0.92
N SER A 250 10.91 5.58 0.52
CA SER A 250 10.48 4.50 -0.37
C SER A 250 9.45 4.97 -1.40
N PHE A 251 9.72 4.65 -2.67
CA PHE A 251 8.83 4.87 -3.80
C PHE A 251 8.13 3.59 -4.20
N LYS A 252 6.82 3.58 -4.02
CA LYS A 252 5.99 2.41 -4.27
C LYS A 252 5.29 2.49 -5.62
N ILE A 253 5.48 1.46 -6.41
CA ILE A 253 4.67 1.21 -7.61
C ILE A 253 3.43 0.42 -7.19
N GLU A 254 2.25 0.88 -7.61
CA GLU A 254 1.02 0.15 -7.40
C GLU A 254 0.94 -1.02 -8.40
N GLY A 255 0.77 -2.24 -7.87
CA GLY A 255 0.55 -3.43 -8.68
C GLY A 255 -0.87 -3.96 -8.58
N ARG A 256 -1.70 -3.57 -9.53
CA ARG A 256 -2.93 -4.29 -9.88
C ARG A 256 -2.73 -4.98 -11.23
N MET A 257 -3.04 -6.27 -11.23
CA MET A 257 -3.01 -7.26 -12.33
C MET A 257 -1.63 -7.82 -12.70
#